data_AF-A0A2V9WUU8-F1
#
_entry.id   AF-A0A2V9WUU8-F1
#
_cell.length_a   1.000
_cell.length_b   1.000
_cell.length_c   1.000
_cell.angle_alpha   90.00
_cell.angle_beta   90.00
_cell.angle_gamma   90.00
#
_symmetry.space_group_name_H-M   'P 1'
#
loop_
_entity.id
_entity.type
_entity.pdbx_description
1 polymer ?
#
loop_
_entity_poly.entity_id
_entity_poly.type
_entity_poly.pdbx_seq_one_letter_code
_entity_poly.pdbx_strand_id
1 'polypeptide(L)' 'MGKSLFPLFEHFDGMSWKAFETFDQGAAIYAVSADANNYVWAVGTLAFGAIVIDHFNGTSWSVVSSPSQVREKTCSPA' A
#
# COMPACT_ATOMS: atom_id res chain seq x y z
N MET A 1 -9.93 12.81 21.79
CA MET A 1 -9.03 11.78 21.23
C MET A 1 -9.07 11.89 19.72
N GLY A 2 -7.97 12.32 19.10
CA GLY A 2 -7.92 12.63 17.67
C GLY A 2 -8.03 11.35 16.84
N LYS A 3 -8.87 11.37 15.79
CA LYS A 3 -8.92 10.28 14.82
C LYS A 3 -7.55 10.18 14.15
N SER A 4 -6.92 9.01 14.26
CA SER A 4 -5.75 8.70 13.45
C SER A 4 -6.21 8.69 11.99
N LEU A 5 -5.61 9.55 11.16
CA LEU A 5 -5.95 9.70 9.74
C LEU A 5 -5.23 8.60 8.95
N PHE A 6 -5.68 7.35 9.10
CA PHE A 6 -5.26 6.30 8.19
C PHE A 6 -5.97 6.50 6.84
N PRO A 7 -5.32 6.21 5.71
CA PRO A 7 -5.97 6.23 4.42
C PRO A 7 -7.13 5.22 4.42
N LEU A 8 -8.30 5.67 3.96
CA LEU A 8 -9.46 4.82 3.76
C LEU A 8 -9.46 4.35 2.31
N PHE A 9 -9.34 3.05 2.09
CA PHE A 9 -9.48 2.44 0.78
C PHE A 9 -10.90 1.91 0.61
N GLU A 10 -11.60 2.40 -0.43
CA GLU A 10 -12.95 1.97 -0.77
C GLU A 10 -13.01 1.44 -2.19
N HIS A 11 -13.81 0.41 -2.42
CA HIS A 11 -14.03 -0.18 -3.73
C HIS A 11 -15.52 -0.20 -4.05
N PHE A 12 -15.88 0.29 -5.25
CA PHE A 12 -17.24 0.28 -5.74
C PHE A 12 -17.52 -0.98 -6.56
N ASP A 13 -18.49 -1.78 -6.12
CA ASP A 13 -18.85 -3.05 -6.79
C ASP A 13 -19.92 -2.92 -7.89
N GLY A 14 -20.22 -1.68 -8.31
CA GLY A 14 -21.30 -1.37 -9.25
C GLY A 14 -22.61 -1.00 -8.57
N MET A 15 -22.77 -1.28 -7.28
CA MET A 15 -23.97 -0.95 -6.50
C MET A 15 -23.65 -0.18 -5.22
N SER A 16 -22.57 -0.54 -4.54
CA SER A 16 -22.20 0.01 -3.23
C SER A 16 -20.68 0.18 -3.09
N TRP A 17 -20.29 1.16 -2.27
CA TRP A 17 -18.91 1.31 -1.83
C TRP A 17 -18.65 0.39 -0.63
N LYS A 18 -17.53 -0.34 -0.67
CA LYS A 18 -17.04 -1.18 0.42
C LYS A 18 -15.69 -0.68 0.90
N ALA A 19 -15.59 -0.37 2.18
CA ALA A 19 -14.34 -0.04 2.83
C ALA A 19 -13.50 -1.30 3.08
N PHE A 20 -12.20 -1.20 2.82
CA PHE A 20 -11.22 -2.20 3.18
C PHE A 20 -10.28 -1.61 4.23
N GLU A 21 -10.06 -2.37 5.30
CA GLU A 21 -9.03 -2.01 6.26
C GLU A 21 -7.66 -2.23 5.63
N THR A 22 -6.79 -1.24 5.78
CA THR A 22 -5.37 -1.41 5.46
C THR A 22 -4.57 -1.43 6.75
N PHE A 23 -3.53 -2.25 6.75
CA PHE A 23 -2.50 -2.25 7.79
C PHE A 23 -1.40 -1.22 7.49
N ASP A 24 -1.80 -0.14 6.83
CA ASP A 24 -0.97 1.01 6.57
C ASP A 24 -0.75 1.73 7.92
N GLN A 25 0.48 1.67 8.42
CA GLN A 25 0.89 2.16 9.74
C GLN A 25 0.93 3.70 9.85
N GLY A 26 0.01 4.42 9.20
CA GLY A 26 0.00 5.89 9.17
C GLY A 26 0.85 6.48 8.05
N ALA A 27 0.97 5.76 6.93
CA ALA A 27 1.53 6.25 5.70
C ALA A 27 0.63 7.29 5.04
N ALA A 28 1.27 8.21 4.33
CA ALA A 28 0.61 9.09 3.39
C ALA A 28 0.61 8.43 2.02
N ILE A 29 -0.58 8.12 1.51
CA ILE A 29 -0.77 7.55 0.16
C ILE A 29 -0.84 8.69 -0.85
N TYR A 30 -0.05 8.58 -1.92
CA TYR A 30 0.09 9.61 -2.95
C TYR A 30 -0.57 9.22 -4.27
N ALA A 31 -0.65 7.93 -4.57
CA ALA A 31 -1.25 7.45 -5.80
C ALA A 31 -1.84 6.04 -5.62
N VAL A 32 -2.85 5.76 -6.43
CA VAL A 32 -3.48 4.44 -6.57
C VAL A 32 -3.73 4.17 -8.06
N SER A 33 -3.51 2.92 -8.48
CA SER A 33 -3.86 2.41 -9.80
C SER A 33 -4.64 1.11 -9.65
N ALA A 34 -5.69 0.94 -10.44
CA ALA A 34 -6.54 -0.25 -10.44
C ALA A 34 -6.69 -0.77 -11.88
N ASP A 35 -5.90 -1.76 -12.27
CA ASP A 35 -5.95 -2.34 -13.62
C ASP A 35 -7.02 -3.44 -13.72
N ALA A 36 -7.36 -4.07 -12.61
CA ALA A 36 -8.44 -5.05 -12.47
C ALA A 36 -8.96 -5.09 -11.03
N ASN A 37 -10.07 -5.81 -10.79
CA ASN A 37 -10.64 -5.97 -9.45
C ASN A 37 -9.69 -6.64 -8.44
N ASN A 38 -8.64 -7.30 -8.94
CA ASN A 38 -7.66 -8.07 -8.18
C ASN A 38 -6.21 -7.62 -8.43
N TYR A 39 -6.05 -6.47 -9.10
CA TYR A 39 -4.75 -5.90 -9.43
C TYR A 39 -4.80 -4.40 -9.19
N VAL A 40 -4.68 -4.03 -7.92
CA VAL A 40 -4.70 -2.64 -7.47
C VAL A 40 -3.44 -2.38 -6.66
N TRP A 41 -2.78 -1.27 -6.94
CA TRP A 41 -1.57 -0.83 -6.28
C TRP A 41 -1.76 0.55 -5.69
N ALA A 42 -1.29 0.74 -4.46
CA ALA A 42 -1.18 2.05 -3.83
C ALA A 42 0.26 2.30 -3.41
N VAL A 43 0.71 3.55 -3.57
CA VAL A 43 2.07 3.94 -3.21
C VAL A 43 2.06 5.19 -2.35
N GLY A 44 2.98 5.23 -1.40
CA GLY A 44 3.05 6.26 -0.40
C GLY A 44 4.35 6.25 0.36
N THR A 45 4.38 7.00 1.46
CA THR A 45 5.50 6.98 2.40
C THR A 45 5.04 6.96 3.84
N LEU A 46 5.74 6.21 4.68
CA LEU A 46 5.69 6.31 6.14
C LEU A 46 6.53 7.50 6.63
N ALA A 47 6.56 7.67 7.95
CA ALA A 47 7.50 8.57 8.61
C ALA A 47 8.95 8.33 8.13
N PHE A 48 9.73 9.40 8.07
CA PHE A 48 11.14 9.39 7.65
C PHE A 48 11.37 8.94 6.19
N GLY A 49 10.33 8.99 5.34
CA GLY A 49 10.45 8.80 3.90
C GLY A 49 10.57 7.33 3.46
N ALA A 50 10.27 6.39 4.36
CA ALA A 50 10.22 4.98 3.99
C ALA A 50 9.06 4.73 3.01
N ILE A 51 9.37 4.14 1.86
CA ILE A 51 8.40 3.88 0.80
C ILE A 51 7.47 2.74 1.23
N VAL A 52 6.17 2.93 1.02
CA VAL A 52 5.15 1.89 1.11
C VAL A 52 4.59 1.60 -0.27
N ILE A 53 4.47 0.32 -0.57
CA ILE A 53 3.79 -0.20 -1.75
C ILE A 53 2.77 -1.20 -1.23
N ASP A 54 1.49 -0.90 -1.38
CA ASP A 54 0.39 -1.80 -1.02
C ASP A 54 -0.21 -2.40 -2.28
N HIS A 55 -0.51 -3.70 -2.22
CA HIS A 55 -1.16 -4.44 -3.29
C HIS A 55 -2.45 -5.09 -2.81
N PHE A 56 -3.52 -4.89 -3.57
CA PHE A 56 -4.79 -5.58 -3.38
C PHE A 56 -4.90 -6.76 -4.35
N ASN A 57 -5.07 -7.95 -3.80
CA ASN A 57 -5.16 -9.19 -4.58
C ASN A 57 -6.60 -9.58 -4.98
N GLY A 58 -7.58 -8.69 -4.77
CA GLY A 58 -9.01 -8.97 -4.99
C GLY A 58 -9.78 -9.29 -3.72
N THR A 59 -9.09 -9.56 -2.62
CA THR A 59 -9.71 -9.90 -1.33
C THR A 59 -9.13 -9.11 -0.17
N SER A 60 -7.83 -8.82 -0.16
CA SER A 60 -7.16 -8.08 0.89
C SER A 60 -5.99 -7.26 0.38
N TRP A 61 -5.67 -6.19 1.10
CA TRP A 61 -4.45 -5.41 0.90
C TRP A 61 -3.27 -6.06 1.63
N SER A 62 -2.08 -5.95 1.05
CA SER A 62 -0.81 -6.37 1.66
C SER A 62 0.34 -5.48 1.24
N VAL A 63 1.22 -5.15 2.18
CA VAL A 63 2.47 -4.39 1.91
C VAL A 63 3.46 -5.27 1.15
N VAL A 64 4.05 -4.73 0.10
CA VAL A 64 5.11 -5.34 -0.71
C VAL A 64 6.40 -4.56 -0.53
N SER A 65 7.53 -5.26 -0.45
CA SER A 65 8.84 -4.62 -0.27
C SER A 65 9.21 -3.74 -1.47
N SER A 66 9.67 -2.52 -1.20
CA SER A 66 10.23 -1.67 -2.26
C SER A 66 11.63 -2.15 -2.65
N PRO A 67 11.97 -2.19 -3.95
CA PRO A 67 13.33 -2.55 -4.39
C PRO A 67 14.42 -1.63 -3.81
N SER A 68 14.09 -0.36 -3.57
CA SER A 68 14.98 0.65 -2.96
C SER A 68 15.24 0.42 -1.46
N GLN A 69 14.38 -0.33 -0.76
CA GLN A 69 14.60 -0.68 0.64
C GLN A 69 15.59 -1.84 0.80
N VAL A 70 15.90 -2.56 -0.28
CA VAL A 70 17.06 -3.46 -0.30
C VAL A 70 18.31 -2.59 -0.29
N ARG A 71 18.75 -2.22 0.92
CA ARG A 71 20.14 -1.78 1.15
C ARG A 71 21.03 -2.88 0.58
N GLU A 72 21.71 -2.53 -0.50
CA GLU A 72 22.83 -3.23 -1.13
C GLU A 72 22.94 -4.71 -0.73
N LYS A 73 22.57 -5.61 -1.65
CA LYS A 73 23.24 -6.91 -1.66
C LYS A 73 24.70 -6.62 -1.95
N THR A 74 25.51 -6.47 -0.91
CA THR A 74 26.97 -6.53 -1.02
C THR A 74 27.28 -7.78 -1.83
N CYS A 75 28.02 -7.60 -2.92
CA CYS A 75 28.53 -8.71 -3.72
C CYS A 75 29.18 -9.72 -2.79
N SER A 76 28.66 -10.95 -2.71
CA SER A 76 29.39 -12.03 -2.07
C SER A 76 30.64 -12.28 -2.91
N PRO A 77 31.87 -12.07 -2.40
CA PRO A 77 33.03 -12.49 -3.15
C PRO A 77 32.98 -14.03 -3.26
N ALA A 78 33.28 -14.51 -4.47
CA ALA A 78 33.50 -15.92 -4.76
C ALA A 78 34.81 -16.41 -4.13
#